data_AF-A0A6M3JZI9-F1
#
_entry.id   AF-A0A6M3JZI9-F1
#
_cell.length_a   1.000
_cell.length_b   1.000
_cell.length_c   1.000
_cell.angle_alpha   90.00
_cell.angle_beta   90.00
_cell.angle_gamma   90.00
#
_symmetry.space_group_name_H-M   'P 1'
#
loop_
_entity.id
_entity.type
_entity.pdbx_description
1 polymer ?
#
loop_
_entity_poly.entity_id
_entity_poly.type
_entity_poly.pdbx_seq_one_letter_code
_entity_poly.pdbx_strand_id
1 'polypeptide(L)'
;MPIKPVDTAIIVHVGPLVDQTDGYTLETGIAYDSAGMTVDLFKETDSVITKVDLTLTSSIWTHKGNGIYAINVTAAQNNTEGLLYVVGKCDASSPFISPKYEIVPVDLEVKLSSTAQAALIKDLYLSMRDMFNKYVKTTKATEAA
;
A
#
# COMPACT_ATOMS: atom_id res chain seq x y z
N MET A 1 2.48 8.83 -0.09
CA MET A 1 2.03 7.77 0.84
C MET A 1 3.03 6.63 0.77
N PRO A 2 3.38 5.92 1.86
CA PRO A 2 4.27 4.77 1.76
C PRO A 2 3.64 3.66 0.90
N ILE A 3 4.40 3.12 -0.04
CA ILE A 3 3.96 2.08 -0.97
C ILE A 3 4.39 0.71 -0.44
N LYS A 4 3.54 -0.31 -0.65
CA LYS A 4 3.78 -1.70 -0.28
C LYS A 4 3.28 -2.65 -1.36
N PRO A 5 3.94 -3.81 -1.54
CA PRO A 5 3.51 -4.80 -2.51
C PRO A 5 2.19 -5.48 -2.09
N VAL A 6 1.34 -5.77 -3.07
CA VAL A 6 0.20 -6.69 -2.96
C VAL A 6 0.67 -8.14 -2.79
N ASP A 7 -0.16 -9.00 -2.21
CA ASP A 7 0.07 -10.45 -2.08
C ASP A 7 1.39 -10.86 -1.42
N THR A 8 1.97 -9.96 -0.62
CA THR A 8 3.26 -10.14 0.03
C THR A 8 3.12 -9.74 1.49
N ALA A 9 3.74 -10.47 2.42
CA ALA A 9 3.70 -10.06 3.82
C ALA A 9 4.37 -8.68 3.99
N ILE A 10 3.70 -7.76 4.69
CA ILE A 10 4.15 -6.38 4.89
C ILE A 10 4.13 -6.02 6.37
N ILE A 11 4.91 -4.98 6.71
CA ILE A 11 4.91 -4.39 8.04
C ILE A 11 4.20 -3.04 7.98
N VAL A 12 3.22 -2.87 8.84
CA VAL A 12 2.49 -1.62 9.08
C VAL A 12 2.92 -1.06 10.43
N HIS A 13 3.38 0.19 10.45
CA HIS A 13 3.69 0.88 11.71
C HIS A 13 2.48 1.68 12.20
N VAL A 14 2.26 1.64 13.51
CA VAL A 14 1.22 2.40 14.22
C VAL A 14 1.82 3.17 15.38
N GLY A 15 1.29 4.37 15.63
CA GLY A 15 1.71 5.26 16.70
C GLY A 15 2.31 6.59 16.23
N PRO A 16 2.88 7.39 17.15
CA PRO A 16 3.12 7.05 18.56
C PRO A 16 1.83 6.84 19.36
N LEU A 17 1.77 5.76 20.15
CA LEU A 17 0.76 5.58 21.18
C LEU A 17 1.13 6.45 22.38
N VAL A 18 0.16 7.24 22.83
CA VAL A 18 0.31 8.18 23.95
C VAL A 18 -0.59 7.74 25.10
N ASP A 19 -0.07 7.83 26.32
CA ASP A 19 -0.76 7.51 27.57
C ASP A 19 -2.04 8.33 27.66
N GLN A 20 -3.16 7.67 27.96
CA GLN A 20 -4.46 8.31 28.04
C GLN A 20 -4.58 9.25 29.27
N THR A 21 -3.81 9.01 30.32
CA THR A 21 -3.86 9.74 31.59
C THR A 21 -3.41 11.19 31.42
N ASP A 22 -2.36 11.40 30.62
CA ASP A 22 -1.76 12.72 30.42
C ASP A 22 -1.83 13.22 28.98
N GLY A 23 -2.04 12.33 28.01
CA GLY A 23 -2.19 12.65 26.59
C GLY A 23 -0.89 13.03 25.87
N TYR A 24 0.28 12.85 26.49
CA TYR A 24 1.57 13.22 25.88
C TYR A 24 2.74 12.29 26.22
N THR A 25 2.67 11.50 27.28
CA THR A 25 3.71 10.51 27.59
C THR A 25 3.62 9.35 26.60
N LEU A 26 4.77 8.91 26.09
CA LEU A 26 4.83 7.81 25.14
C LEU A 26 4.71 6.47 25.84
N GLU A 27 3.89 5.59 25.29
CA GLU A 27 3.71 4.24 25.79
C GLU A 27 4.95 3.38 25.54
N THR A 28 5.39 2.61 26.55
CA THR A 28 6.66 1.86 26.47
C THR A 28 6.48 0.34 26.39
N GLY A 29 5.25 -0.18 26.49
CA GLY A 29 5.05 -1.64 26.55
C GLY A 29 3.61 -2.12 26.58
N ILE A 30 2.76 -1.60 25.69
CA ILE A 30 1.39 -2.11 25.51
C ILE A 30 1.47 -3.53 24.92
N ALA A 31 0.95 -4.49 25.67
CA ALA A 31 0.82 -5.88 25.25
C ALA A 31 -0.31 -6.04 24.22
N TYR A 32 -0.24 -7.08 23.39
CA TYR A 32 -1.22 -7.36 22.33
C TYR A 32 -2.62 -7.66 22.85
N ASP A 33 -2.74 -8.06 24.12
CA ASP A 33 -3.95 -8.44 24.85
C ASP A 33 -4.24 -7.50 26.03
N SER A 34 -3.71 -6.27 25.99
CA SER A 34 -3.99 -5.24 27.00
C SER A 34 -5.50 -5.00 27.15
N ALA A 35 -5.93 -4.55 28.33
CA ALA A 35 -7.34 -4.25 28.59
C ALA A 35 -7.90 -3.24 27.57
N GLY A 36 -9.11 -3.54 27.07
CA GLY A 36 -9.79 -2.73 26.06
C GLY A 36 -9.15 -2.74 24.67
N MET A 37 -8.11 -3.56 24.43
CA MET A 37 -7.40 -3.63 23.16
C MET A 37 -8.32 -4.09 22.03
N THR A 38 -8.46 -3.24 21.01
CA THR A 38 -9.08 -3.58 19.74
C THR A 38 -8.26 -2.95 18.63
N VAL A 39 -7.80 -3.77 17.67
CA VAL A 39 -7.03 -3.32 16.51
C VAL A 39 -7.65 -3.93 15.26
N ASP A 40 -8.07 -3.07 14.35
CA ASP A 40 -8.75 -3.43 13.13
C ASP A 40 -7.92 -3.00 11.92
N LEU A 41 -7.81 -3.90 10.95
CA LEU A 41 -7.21 -3.65 9.65
C LEU A 41 -8.30 -3.25 8.66
N PHE A 42 -8.09 -2.17 7.93
CA PHE A 42 -9.00 -1.70 6.90
C PHE A 42 -8.32 -1.68 5.53
N LYS A 43 -9.07 -2.09 4.51
CA LYS A 43 -8.75 -1.89 3.09
C LYS A 43 -9.76 -0.92 2.47
N GLU A 44 -9.28 -0.03 1.63
CA GLU A 44 -10.08 0.89 0.85
C GLU A 44 -9.78 0.68 -0.64
N THR A 45 -10.77 0.21 -1.39
CA THR A 45 -10.69 -0.02 -2.84
C THR A 45 -11.91 0.63 -3.48
N ASP A 46 -11.72 1.46 -4.50
CA ASP A 46 -12.81 2.17 -5.21
C ASP A 46 -13.80 2.90 -4.28
N SER A 47 -13.27 3.58 -3.26
CA SER A 47 -14.04 4.28 -2.21
C SER A 47 -14.89 3.39 -1.30
N VAL A 48 -14.72 2.07 -1.35
CA VAL A 48 -15.35 1.10 -0.44
C VAL A 48 -14.35 0.72 0.65
N ILE A 49 -14.72 0.97 1.91
CA ILE A 49 -13.93 0.57 3.07
C ILE A 49 -14.41 -0.81 3.54
N THR A 50 -13.48 -1.75 3.63
CA THR A 50 -13.72 -3.11 4.12
C THR A 50 -12.83 -3.38 5.33
N LYS A 51 -13.41 -3.99 6.36
CA LYS A 51 -12.65 -4.51 7.50
C LYS A 51 -12.07 -5.86 7.11
N VAL A 52 -10.80 -6.08 7.45
CA VAL A 52 -10.09 -7.34 7.29
C VAL A 52 -9.85 -7.93 8.66
N ASP A 53 -10.06 -9.24 8.78
CA ASP A 53 -9.82 -9.94 10.04
C ASP A 53 -8.33 -9.87 10.40
N LEU A 54 -8.07 -9.39 11.61
CA LEU A 54 -6.75 -9.29 12.21
C LEU A 54 -6.81 -9.88 13.62
N THR A 55 -6.17 -11.02 13.82
CA THR A 55 -6.00 -11.59 15.15
C THR A 55 -4.68 -11.12 15.72
N LEU A 56 -4.73 -10.33 16.79
CA LEU A 56 -3.52 -9.92 17.50
C LEU A 56 -2.90 -11.10 18.25
N THR A 57 -1.59 -11.21 18.11
CA THR A 57 -0.74 -12.11 18.88
C THR A 57 0.58 -11.40 19.15
N SER A 58 1.42 -11.96 20.00
CA SER A 58 2.77 -11.46 20.27
C SER A 58 3.69 -11.41 19.03
N SER A 59 3.42 -12.22 18.00
CA SER A 59 4.17 -12.18 16.73
C SER A 59 3.63 -11.16 15.72
N ILE A 60 2.39 -10.72 15.91
CA ILE A 60 1.76 -9.71 15.06
C ILE A 60 2.02 -8.31 15.60
N TRP A 61 1.97 -8.11 16.92
CA TRP A 61 2.15 -6.81 17.58
C TRP A 61 3.51 -6.71 18.24
N THR A 62 4.40 -5.87 17.70
CA THR A 62 5.78 -5.75 18.21
C THR A 62 6.15 -4.29 18.49
N HIS A 63 6.56 -4.00 19.72
CA HIS A 63 7.07 -2.67 20.10
C HIS A 63 8.40 -2.35 19.37
N LYS A 64 8.53 -1.13 18.85
CA LYS A 64 9.72 -0.62 18.15
C LYS A 64 10.41 0.54 18.90
N GLY A 65 9.92 0.89 20.08
CA GLY A 65 10.39 2.05 20.84
C GLY A 65 9.57 3.30 20.55
N ASN A 66 9.62 4.27 21.47
CA ASN A 66 8.97 5.58 21.34
C ASN A 66 7.46 5.52 21.05
N GLY A 67 6.74 4.56 21.65
CA GLY A 67 5.30 4.38 21.41
C GLY A 67 4.95 3.86 20.01
N ILE A 68 5.94 3.46 19.20
CA ILE A 68 5.70 2.91 17.87
C ILE A 68 5.61 1.38 17.95
N TYR A 69 4.59 0.83 17.30
CA TYR A 69 4.39 -0.61 17.17
C TYR A 69 4.37 -1.00 15.70
N ALA A 70 4.84 -2.21 15.42
CA ALA A 70 4.77 -2.83 14.11
C ALA A 70 3.72 -3.93 14.13
N ILE A 71 2.92 -3.97 13.06
CA ILE A 71 1.91 -4.98 12.79
C ILE A 71 2.32 -5.73 11.54
N ASN A 72 2.50 -7.04 11.69
CA ASN A 72 2.74 -7.93 10.55
C ASN A 72 1.42 -8.24 9.87
N VAL A 73 1.26 -7.77 8.63
CA VAL A 73 0.10 -8.07 7.78
C VAL A 73 0.51 -9.15 6.79
N THR A 74 -0.27 -10.22 6.73
CA THR A 74 -0.01 -11.36 5.84
C THR A 74 -0.36 -11.06 4.40
N ALA A 75 0.19 -11.84 3.46
CA ALA A 75 -0.16 -11.77 2.04
C ALA A 75 -1.67 -11.90 1.79
N ALA A 76 -2.35 -12.79 2.53
CA ALA A 76 -3.79 -12.98 2.40
C ALA A 76 -4.61 -11.75 2.84
N GLN A 77 -4.07 -10.94 3.75
CA GLN A 77 -4.75 -9.75 4.26
C GLN A 77 -4.54 -8.52 3.36
N ASN A 78 -3.47 -8.48 2.55
CA ASN A 78 -3.19 -7.40 1.57
C ASN A 78 -3.28 -7.87 0.11
N ASN A 79 -4.12 -8.85 -0.17
CA ASN A 79 -4.33 -9.46 -1.48
C ASN A 79 -5.17 -8.62 -2.47
N THR A 80 -5.27 -7.32 -2.26
CA THR A 80 -6.08 -6.43 -3.09
C THR A 80 -5.40 -5.07 -3.15
N GLU A 81 -5.36 -4.50 -4.35
CA GLU A 81 -4.88 -3.15 -4.58
C GLU A 81 -5.79 -2.11 -3.88
N GLY A 82 -5.19 -1.02 -3.44
CA GLY A 82 -5.91 0.07 -2.78
C GLY A 82 -5.14 0.65 -1.59
N LEU A 83 -5.86 1.22 -0.63
CA LEU A 83 -5.25 1.74 0.60
C LEU A 83 -5.44 0.76 1.75
N LEU A 84 -4.42 0.64 2.58
CA LEU A 84 -4.43 -0.22 3.76
C LEU A 84 -4.00 0.60 4.98
N TYR A 85 -4.76 0.50 6.07
CA TYR A 85 -4.44 1.18 7.32
C TYR A 85 -5.03 0.44 8.51
N VAL A 86 -4.47 0.71 9.69
CA VAL A 86 -4.88 0.12 10.96
C VAL A 86 -5.47 1.20 11.84
N VAL A 87 -6.58 0.87 12.52
CA VAL A 87 -7.16 1.69 13.58
C VAL A 87 -7.24 0.85 14.84
N GLY A 88 -7.01 1.45 16.00
CA GLY A 88 -7.22 0.75 17.25
C GLY A 88 -7.40 1.66 18.46
N LYS A 89 -7.61 1.01 19.59
CA LYS A 89 -7.71 1.60 20.92
C LYS A 89 -7.32 0.57 21.98
N CYS A 90 -6.93 1.04 23.15
CA CYS A 90 -6.87 0.26 24.38
C CYS A 90 -7.07 1.20 25.57
N ASP A 91 -7.26 0.68 26.77
CA ASP A 91 -7.53 1.52 27.95
C ASP A 91 -6.30 2.27 28.46
N ALA A 92 -5.09 1.84 28.05
CA ALA A 92 -3.84 2.51 28.42
C ALA A 92 -3.54 3.75 27.55
N SER A 93 -3.95 3.74 26.28
CA SER A 93 -3.56 4.77 25.32
C SER A 93 -4.74 5.45 24.66
N SER A 94 -4.54 6.69 24.21
CA SER A 94 -5.50 7.33 23.30
C SER A 94 -5.72 6.48 22.03
N PRO A 95 -6.91 6.54 21.40
CA PRO A 95 -7.15 5.86 20.12
C PRO A 95 -6.09 6.23 19.07
N PHE A 96 -5.69 5.24 18.28
CA PHE A 96 -4.56 5.35 17.37
C PHE A 96 -4.91 4.90 15.95
N ILE A 97 -4.21 5.46 14.98
CA ILE A 97 -4.35 5.13 13.56
C ILE A 97 -2.96 5.10 12.92
N SER A 98 -2.72 4.14 12.01
CA SER A 98 -1.51 4.12 11.20
C SER A 98 -1.57 5.17 10.09
N PRO A 99 -0.44 5.52 9.45
CA PRO A 99 -0.47 6.06 8.10
C PRO A 99 -1.28 5.12 7.19
N LYS A 100 -1.91 5.68 6.15
CA LYS A 100 -2.41 4.87 5.04
C LYS A 100 -1.21 4.39 4.21
N TYR A 101 -1.26 3.14 3.76
CA TYR A 101 -0.28 2.51 2.87
C TYR A 101 -0.95 2.24 1.54
N GLU A 102 -0.27 2.56 0.46
CA GLU A 102 -0.74 2.24 -0.88
C GLU A 102 -0.27 0.82 -1.23
N ILE A 103 -1.21 -0.07 -1.52
CA ILE A 103 -0.96 -1.46 -1.90
C ILE A 103 -1.02 -1.56 -3.41
N VAL A 104 0.12 -1.89 -4.02
CA VAL A 104 0.27 -1.97 -5.48
C VAL A 104 0.93 -3.28 -5.91
N PRO A 105 0.66 -3.79 -7.12
CA PRO A 105 1.36 -4.94 -7.67
C PRO A 105 2.85 -4.68 -7.86
N VAL A 106 3.67 -5.69 -7.54
CA VAL A 106 5.12 -5.66 -7.81
C VAL A 106 5.43 -5.41 -9.30
N ASP A 107 4.55 -5.85 -10.20
CA ASP A 107 4.69 -5.62 -11.64
C ASP A 107 4.59 -4.15 -12.04
N LEU A 108 4.01 -3.28 -11.20
CA LEU A 108 3.98 -1.83 -11.38
C LEU A 108 5.26 -1.17 -10.86
N GLU A 109 5.87 -1.68 -9.79
CA GLU A 109 7.20 -1.23 -9.34
C GLU A 109 8.30 -1.57 -10.37
N VAL A 110 8.19 -2.73 -11.05
CA VAL A 110 9.13 -3.11 -12.13
C VAL A 110 8.93 -2.27 -13.41
N LYS A 111 7.70 -1.84 -13.72
CA LYS A 111 7.39 -1.02 -14.92
C LYS A 111 7.89 0.42 -14.85
N LEU A 112 8.31 0.89 -13.68
CA LEU A 112 8.96 2.20 -13.51
C LEU A 112 10.48 2.12 -13.60
N SER A 113 11.07 0.93 -13.80
CA SER A 113 12.48 0.86 -14.19
C SER A 113 12.64 1.45 -15.60
N SER A 114 13.49 2.47 -15.73
CA SER A 114 13.69 3.28 -16.94
C SER A 114 13.95 2.47 -18.22
N THR A 115 14.43 1.24 -18.08
CA THR A 115 14.66 0.30 -19.18
C THR A 115 13.36 -0.22 -19.82
N ALA A 116 12.33 -0.50 -19.03
CA ALA A 116 11.05 -1.00 -19.54
C ALA A 116 10.24 0.10 -20.26
N GLN A 117 10.29 1.33 -19.73
CA GLN A 117 9.70 2.50 -20.40
C GLN A 117 10.38 2.80 -21.73
N ALA A 118 11.71 2.69 -21.80
CA ALA A 118 12.45 2.91 -23.04
C ALA A 118 12.04 1.91 -24.14
N ALA A 119 11.76 0.65 -23.79
CA ALA A 119 11.27 -0.36 -24.72
C ALA A 119 9.86 -0.04 -25.21
N LEU A 120 8.92 0.25 -24.30
CA LEU A 120 7.53 0.61 -24.64
C LEU A 120 7.45 1.88 -25.51
N ILE A 121 8.23 2.92 -25.19
CA ILE A 121 8.28 4.16 -25.97
C ILE A 121 8.87 3.90 -27.36
N LYS A 122 9.90 3.05 -27.47
CA LYS A 122 10.50 2.67 -28.75
C LYS A 122 9.52 1.88 -29.63
N ASP A 123 8.79 0.94 -29.05
CA ASP A 123 7.81 0.13 -29.77
C ASP A 123 6.63 0.98 -30.26
N LEU A 124 6.15 1.90 -29.42
CA LEU A 124 5.13 2.88 -29.80
C LEU A 124 5.62 3.75 -30.97
N TYR A 125 6.84 4.31 -30.89
CA TYR A 125 7.42 5.13 -31.95
C TYR A 125 7.56 4.36 -33.27
N LEU A 126 8.03 3.12 -33.24
CA LEU A 126 8.18 2.28 -34.43
C LEU A 126 6.82 2.00 -35.08
N SER A 127 5.80 1.66 -34.28
CA SER A 127 4.44 1.43 -34.79
C SER A 127 3.84 2.68 -35.45
N MET A 128 4.03 3.86 -34.84
CA MET A 128 3.53 5.12 -35.37
C MET A 128 4.23 5.49 -36.68
N ARG A 129 5.55 5.27 -36.76
CA ARG A 129 6.34 5.47 -37.98
C ARG A 129 5.86 4.56 -39.11
N ASP A 130 5.60 3.29 -38.81
CA ASP A 130 5.18 2.32 -39.82
C ASP A 130 3.75 2.62 -40.31
N MET A 131 2.85 3.07 -39.42
CA MET A 131 1.53 3.56 -39.81
C MET A 131 1.62 4.80 -40.70
N PHE A 132 2.48 5.77 -40.37
CA PHE A 132 2.70 6.95 -41.20
C PHE A 132 3.24 6.60 -42.58
N ASN A 133 4.24 5.71 -42.64
CA ASN A 133 4.82 5.24 -43.91
C ASN A 133 3.80 4.49 -44.77
N LYS A 134 2.93 3.69 -44.15
CA LYS A 134 1.84 3.00 -44.84
C LYS A 134 0.85 4.01 -45.42
N TYR A 135 0.43 5.01 -44.62
CA TYR A 135 -0.48 6.06 -45.04
C TYR A 135 0.06 6.85 -46.24
N VAL A 136 1.31 7.30 -46.17
CA VAL A 136 1.98 8.05 -47.26
C VAL A 136 2.08 7.22 -48.54
N LYS A 137 2.39 5.92 -48.44
CA LYS A 137 2.44 5.03 -49.61
C LYS A 137 1.08 4.87 -50.27
N THR A 138 0.01 4.75 -49.47
CA THR A 138 -1.34 4.61 -50.00
C THR A 138 -1.86 5.88 -50.66
N THR A 139 -1.56 7.06 -50.11
CA THR A 139 -1.97 8.35 -50.72
C THR A 139 -1.25 8.59 -52.05
N LYS A 140 0.05 8.34 -52.12
CA LYS A 140 0.83 8.47 -53.37
C LYS A 140 0.39 7.49 -54.46
N ALA A 141 -0.10 6.31 -54.09
CA ALA A 141 -0.64 5.34 -55.05
C ALA A 141 -1.99 5.80 -55.63
N THR A 142 -2.79 6.55 -54.88
CA THR A 142 -4.07 7.10 -55.32
C THR A 142 -3.91 8.35 -56.20
N GLU A 143 -2.86 9.15 -56.01
CA GLU A 143 -2.57 10.32 -56.86
C GLU A 143 -1.95 9.97 -58.23
N ALA A 144 -1.43 8.75 -58.38
CA ALA A 144 -0.77 8.27 -59.60
C ALA A 144 -1.69 7.43 -60.52
N ALA A 145 -2.95 7.22 -60.14
CA ALA A 145 -3.97 6.50 -60.89
C ALA A 145 -5.03 7.48 -61.43
#